data_AF-A0A955U5X0-F1
#
_entry.id   AF-A0A955U5X0-F1
#
_cell.length_a   1.000
_cell.length_b   1.000
_cell.length_c   1.000
_cell.angle_alpha   90.00
_cell.angle_beta   90.00
_cell.angle_gamma   90.00
#
_symmetry.space_group_name_H-M   'P 1'
#
loop_
_entity.id
_entity.type
_entity.pdbx_description
1 polymer ?
#
loop_
_entity_poly.entity_id
_entity_poly.type
_entity_poly.pdbx_seq_one_letter_code
_entity_poly.pdbx_strand_id
1 'polypeptide(L)' 'MSTLNQLFPGQTGRLQLMRVMLLLRRPDLKSLDRDEPLSDELEKQLREALGRVRKA' A
#
# COMPACT_ATOMS: atom_id res chain seq x y z
N MET A 1 12.31 -7.08 0.37
CA MET A 1 11.64 -6.20 -0.61
C MET A 1 10.35 -6.85 -1.03
N SER A 2 9.23 -6.20 -0.74
CA SER A 2 7.88 -6.65 -1.08
C SER A 2 7.32 -5.89 -2.27
N THR A 3 6.30 -6.43 -2.93
CA THR A 3 5.53 -5.69 -3.96
C THR A 3 4.20 -5.17 -3.39
N LEU A 4 3.51 -4.29 -4.12
CA LEU A 4 2.16 -3.85 -3.72
C LEU A 4 1.17 -5.03 -3.69
N ASN A 5 1.27 -5.98 -4.63
CA ASN A 5 0.40 -7.17 -4.63
C ASN A 5 0.62 -8.05 -3.38
N GLN A 6 1.85 -8.13 -2.87
CA GLN A 6 2.15 -8.86 -1.64
C GLN A 6 1.63 -8.15 -0.39
N LEU A 7 1.71 -6.81 -0.34
CA LEU A 7 1.20 -6.00 0.77
C LEU A 7 -0.33 -5.88 0.78
N PHE A 8 -0.93 -5.86 -0.41
CA PHE A 8 -2.36 -5.60 -0.64
C PHE A 8 -2.98 -6.69 -1.53
N PRO A 9 -3.05 -7.95 -1.08
CA PRO A 9 -3.52 -9.06 -1.91
C PRO A 9 -5.04 -9.04 -2.12
N GLY A 10 -5.46 -9.39 -3.34
CA GLY A 10 -6.86 -9.64 -3.69
C GLY A 10 -7.77 -8.40 -3.66
N GLN A 11 -9.08 -8.64 -3.63
CA GLN A 11 -10.10 -7.58 -3.69
C GLN A 11 -10.07 -6.69 -2.44
N THR A 12 -9.93 -7.28 -1.25
CA THR A 12 -9.78 -6.55 0.02
C THR A 12 -8.50 -5.72 0.05
N GLY A 13 -7.41 -6.22 -0.51
CA GLY A 13 -6.15 -5.49 -0.65
C GLY A 13 -6.32 -4.20 -1.45
N ARG A 14 -7.08 -4.22 -2.54
CA ARG A 14 -7.36 -3.01 -3.34
C ARG A 14 -8.07 -1.92 -2.53
N LEU A 15 -9.04 -2.28 -1.69
CA LEU A 15 -9.72 -1.34 -0.79
C LEU A 15 -8.78 -0.79 0.28
N GLN A 16 -7.94 -1.66 0.87
CA GLN A 16 -6.92 -1.25 1.84
C GLN A 16 -5.90 -0.29 1.22
N LEU A 17 -5.44 -0.57 0.01
CA LEU A 17 -4.54 0.31 -0.74
C LEU A 17 -5.20 1.68 -0.98
N MET A 18 -6.48 1.73 -1.36
CA MET A 18 -7.19 3.01 -1.51
C MET A 18 -7.24 3.82 -0.21
N ARG A 19 -7.53 3.17 0.93
CA ARG A 19 -7.53 3.85 2.22
C ARG A 19 -6.14 4.34 2.62
N VAL A 20 -5.10 3.54 2.34
CA VAL A 20 -3.70 3.93 2.56
C VAL A 20 -3.29 5.11 1.66
N MET A 21 -3.69 5.10 0.38
CA MET A 21 -3.46 6.21 -0.55
C MET A 21 -4.05 7.52 -0.04
N LEU A 22 -5.30 7.48 0.45
CA LEU A 22 -5.97 8.65 1.03
C LEU A 22 -5.27 9.13 2.31
N LEU A 23 -4.90 8.20 3.20
CA LEU A 23 -4.20 8.51 4.45
C LEU A 23 -2.84 9.16 4.21
N LEU A 24 -2.08 8.66 3.23
CA LEU A 24 -0.74 9.17 2.90
C LEU A 24 -0.76 10.32 1.87
N ARG A 25 -1.93 10.67 1.33
CA ARG A 25 -2.10 11.63 0.22
C ARG A 25 -1.18 11.33 -0.97
N ARG A 26 -1.07 10.04 -1.30
CA ARG A 26 -0.19 9.48 -2.33
C ARG A 26 -0.99 8.91 -3.50
N PRO A 27 -1.48 9.74 -4.44
CA PRO A 27 -2.22 9.26 -5.61
C PRO A 27 -1.33 8.50 -6.61
N ASP A 28 -0.01 8.70 -6.54
CA ASP A 28 1.03 8.04 -7.32
C ASP A 28 1.05 6.51 -7.14
N LEU A 29 0.61 6.01 -5.98
CA LEU A 29 0.49 4.57 -5.71
C LEU A 29 -0.52 3.86 -6.62
N LYS A 30 -1.42 4.61 -7.27
CA LYS A 30 -2.39 4.05 -8.23
C LYS A 30 -1.72 3.65 -9.56
N SER A 31 -0.67 4.38 -9.94
CA SER A 31 0.08 4.18 -11.19
C SER A 31 1.32 3.31 -11.03
N LEU A 32 1.74 3.01 -9.79
CA LEU A 32 2.81 2.05 -9.55
C LEU A 32 2.43 0.67 -10.08
N ASP A 33 3.41 0.02 -10.71
CA ASP A 33 3.28 -1.39 -11.05
C ASP A 33 3.17 -2.20 -9.75
N ARG A 34 2.22 -3.13 -9.74
CA ARG A 34 1.86 -3.89 -8.54
C ARG A 34 2.83 -5.03 -8.24
N ASP A 35 3.56 -5.47 -9.25
CA ASP A 35 4.55 -6.54 -9.16
C ASP A 35 5.99 -6.00 -9.10
N GLU A 36 6.16 -4.69 -9.20
CA GLU A 36 7.45 -4.04 -9.01
C GLU A 36 7.87 -4.07 -7.53
N PRO A 37 9.15 -4.38 -7.23
CA PRO A 37 9.69 -4.29 -5.88
C PRO A 37 9.61 -2.87 -5.35
N LEU A 38 9.11 -2.73 -4.13
CA LEU A 38 9.07 -1.45 -3.44
C LEU A 38 10.43 -1.15 -2.81
N SER A 39 10.80 0.13 -2.77
CA SER A 39 11.91 0.58 -1.94
C SER A 39 11.60 0.34 -0.46
N ASP A 40 12.62 0.08 0.35
CA ASP A 40 12.46 -0.24 1.77
C ASP A 40 11.73 0.88 2.53
N GLU A 41 12.01 2.14 2.19
CA GLU A 41 11.34 3.30 2.79
C GLU A 41 9.85 3.35 2.43
N LEU A 42 9.50 3.12 1.16
CA LEU A 42 8.11 3.11 0.72
C LEU A 42 7.35 1.93 1.33
N GLU A 43 7.97 0.74 1.36
CA GLU A 43 7.40 -0.44 2.00
C GLU A 43 7.08 -0.16 3.49
N LYS A 44 8.02 0.44 4.22
CA LYS A 44 7.82 0.80 5.63
C LYS A 44 6.64 1.76 5.81
N GLN A 45 6.59 2.84 5.03
CA GLN A 45 5.48 3.81 5.07
C GLN A 45 4.12 3.15 4.81
N LEU A 46 4.05 2.26 3.81
CA LEU A 46 2.83 1.54 3.45
C LEU A 46 2.39 0.57 4.55
N ARG A 47 3.31 -0.16 5.18
CA ARG A 47 3.02 -1.07 6.30
C ARG A 47 2.49 -0.33 7.52
N GLU A 48 3.11 0.79 7.88
CA GLU A 48 2.65 1.62 8.99
C GLU A 48 1.24 2.19 8.73
N ALA A 49 1.01 2.72 7.53
CA ALA A 49 -0.29 3.24 7.12
C ALA A 49 -1.37 2.14 7.09
N LEU A 50 -1.03 0.96 6.58
CA LEU A 50 -1.91 -0.21 6.56
C LEU A 50 -2.28 -0.64 7.99
N GLY A 51 -1.32 -0.61 8.92
CA GLY A 51 -1.56 -0.87 10.34
C GLY A 51 -2.56 0.10 10.96
N ARG A 52 -2.53 1.38 10.57
CA ARG A 52 -3.52 2.38 11.02
C ARG A 52 -4.90 2.13 10.41
N VAL A 53 -4.96 1.82 9.11
CA VAL A 53 -6.21 1.50 8.40
C VAL A 53 -6.91 0.25 8.94
N ARG A 54 -6.17 -0.74 9.43
CA ARG A 54 -6.74 -1.98 10.01
C ARG A 54 -7.26 -1.81 11.45
N LYS A 55 -6.79 -0.79 12.17
CA LYS A 55 -7.21 -0.50 13.56
C LYS A 55 -8.40 0.47 13.63
N ALA A 56 -8.73 1.13 12.53
CA ALA A 56 -9.86 2.05 12.37
C ALA A 56 -11.10 1.31 11.87
#